data_AF-A0A2P7QPJ6-F1
#
_entry.id   AF-A0A2P7QPJ6-F1
#
_cell.length_a   1.000
_cell.length_b   1.000
_cell.length_c   1.000
_cell.angle_alpha   90.00
_cell.angle_beta   90.00
_cell.angle_gamma   90.00
#
_symmetry.space_group_name_H-M   'P 1'
#
loop_
_entity.id
_entity.type
_entity.pdbx_description
1 polymer ?
#
loop_
_entity_poly.entity_id
_entity_poly.type
_entity_poly.pdbx_seq_one_letter_code
_entity_poly.pdbx_strand_id
1 'polypeptide(L)'
;MTAVLPIAAAPPADTGAVRAWRRHLVALASVSAAMLLLFHRDLIDMAGIWWRSPTFNHCFLVLPIAVWLVWQRLPELVRLTPAAWMPGLLLLAAGAMLWLLGEAGSVALARHLSLVLIFQGAVIATLGKSVARGIAFPLFYLLFAVPVGEELVPPMQTVTAEITMALLHLGDIPAHIEGIFITTPIGLFEVAEACSGVRFLIAMAAYGALVANVCFRSWPRRLVFLAAAILIPVLANGLRAWGTIYAAERTGSLEYAVGFDHILYGWVFFAVVMVLIMAAGWRFFDRKIGDPWFDPTRFPIIVAPPRRLTEAAAAAIAIAAAPPLWSAMLASVGSAQVPAEIAMPEVEGWAKIPADRGRPWRPHFGGADRFRIQRYRGAAGQEVDLAIAIFARQTEGRELVGYGQGAVGPEDAWAWTADASPPVNGKAERIASHGESREVLSFYRVGTIVTGSAGAVKLETMKVRLLGGPRRAVAILVSAPEPAKSISPRPALDAFLSSLGPIAPLADAASIAPEPR
;
A
#
# COMPACT_ATOMS: atom_id res chain seq x y z
N MET A 1 56.92 -2.09 23.28
CA MET A 1 56.11 -1.44 24.33
C MET A 1 54.67 -1.92 24.20
N THR A 2 54.31 -2.93 24.97
CA THR A 2 52.95 -3.47 25.09
C THR A 2 52.14 -2.51 25.96
N ALA A 3 51.26 -1.72 25.33
CA ALA A 3 50.29 -0.91 26.06
C ALA A 3 49.20 -1.84 26.63
N VAL A 4 49.40 -2.28 27.87
CA VAL A 4 48.34 -2.92 28.66
C VAL A 4 47.36 -1.83 29.04
N LEU A 5 46.23 -1.75 28.34
CA LEU A 5 45.08 -0.95 28.76
C LEU A 5 44.63 -1.51 30.12
N PRO A 6 44.65 -0.73 31.21
CA PRO A 6 44.11 -1.18 32.48
C PRO A 6 42.59 -1.34 32.31
N ILE A 7 42.13 -2.58 32.19
CA ILE A 7 40.72 -2.92 32.32
C ILE A 7 40.38 -2.69 33.79
N ALA A 8 39.88 -1.50 34.11
CA ALA A 8 39.27 -1.25 35.41
C ALA A 8 38.14 -2.28 35.59
N ALA A 9 38.17 -3.02 36.70
CA ALA A 9 37.11 -3.96 37.05
C ALA A 9 35.78 -3.21 37.04
N ALA A 10 34.82 -3.70 36.25
CA ALA A 10 33.47 -3.14 36.24
C ALA A 10 32.91 -3.20 37.68
N PRO A 11 32.27 -2.13 38.18
CA PRO A 11 31.60 -2.19 39.47
C PRO A 11 30.61 -3.37 39.47
N PRO A 12 30.45 -4.08 40.60
CA PRO A 12 29.57 -5.24 40.66
C PRO A 12 28.18 -4.85 40.19
N ALA A 13 27.67 -5.54 39.17
CA ALA A 13 26.37 -5.26 38.61
C ALA A 13 25.31 -5.37 39.71
N ASP A 14 24.49 -4.33 39.88
CA ASP A 14 23.36 -4.38 40.80
C ASP A 14 22.43 -5.52 40.38
N THR A 15 22.43 -6.59 41.18
CA THR A 15 21.64 -7.79 40.92
C THR A 15 20.14 -7.48 40.81
N GLY A 16 19.67 -6.38 41.43
CA GLY A 16 18.30 -5.88 41.30
C GLY A 16 18.00 -5.34 39.90
N ALA A 17 18.87 -4.48 39.37
CA ALA A 17 18.76 -3.91 38.04
C ALA A 17 18.81 -5.00 36.94
N VAL A 18 19.72 -5.97 37.07
CA VAL A 18 19.83 -7.11 36.14
C VAL A 18 18.53 -7.93 36.13
N ARG A 19 17.98 -8.24 37.31
CA ARG A 19 16.68 -8.94 37.42
C ARG A 19 15.51 -8.12 36.86
N ALA A 20 15.54 -6.80 36.98
CA ALA A 20 14.52 -5.93 36.39
C ALA A 20 14.57 -6.00 34.86
N TRP A 21 15.75 -5.81 34.26
CA TRP A 21 15.96 -5.93 32.81
C TRP A 21 15.54 -7.30 32.27
N ARG A 22 15.96 -8.39 32.92
CA ARG A 22 15.57 -9.75 32.50
C ARG A 22 14.04 -9.92 32.43
N ARG A 23 13.31 -9.48 33.46
CA ARG A 23 11.84 -9.56 33.49
C ARG A 23 11.20 -8.76 32.37
N HIS A 24 11.66 -7.54 32.13
CA HIS A 24 11.13 -6.66 31.10
C HIS A 24 11.42 -7.17 29.68
N LEU A 25 12.61 -7.72 29.45
CA LEU A 25 12.97 -8.36 28.18
C LEU A 25 12.18 -9.63 27.92
N VAL A 26 11.94 -10.47 28.94
CA VAL A 26 11.06 -11.65 28.80
C VAL A 26 9.62 -11.23 28.50
N ALA A 27 9.10 -10.19 29.16
CA ALA A 27 7.78 -9.66 28.88
C ALA A 27 7.67 -9.12 27.45
N LEU A 28 8.64 -8.31 27.01
CA LEU A 28 8.70 -7.81 25.64
C LEU A 28 8.79 -8.95 24.62
N ALA A 29 9.66 -9.94 24.85
CA ALA A 29 9.78 -11.11 23.99
C ALA A 29 8.48 -11.91 23.89
N SER A 30 7.73 -12.03 24.99
CA SER A 30 6.43 -12.71 25.01
C SER A 30 5.39 -11.95 24.20
N VAL A 31 5.32 -10.62 24.35
CA VAL A 31 4.42 -9.76 23.55
C VAL A 31 4.83 -9.81 22.07
N SER A 32 6.11 -9.73 21.75
CA SER A 32 6.62 -9.83 20.39
C SER A 32 6.32 -11.20 19.76
N ALA A 33 6.48 -12.30 20.50
CA ALA A 33 6.11 -13.64 20.02
C ALA A 33 4.61 -13.74 19.73
N ALA A 34 3.75 -13.20 20.61
CA ALA A 34 2.31 -13.13 20.37
C ALA A 34 2.00 -12.30 19.11
N MET A 35 2.66 -11.17 18.91
CA MET A 35 2.51 -10.36 17.69
C MET A 35 2.92 -11.12 16.43
N LEU A 36 4.07 -11.80 16.45
CA LEU A 36 4.54 -12.60 15.31
C LEU A 36 3.52 -13.69 14.95
N LEU A 37 2.90 -14.32 15.94
CA LEU A 37 1.87 -15.34 15.73
C LEU A 37 0.56 -14.73 15.18
N LEU A 38 0.08 -13.65 15.79
CA LEU A 38 -1.19 -12.99 15.43
C LEU A 38 -1.13 -12.36 14.04
N PHE A 39 0.00 -11.76 13.68
CA PHE A 39 0.18 -10.97 12.45
C PHE A 39 1.17 -11.59 11.45
N HIS A 40 1.38 -12.91 11.52
CA HIS A 40 2.32 -13.61 10.62
C HIS A 40 2.01 -13.38 9.13
N ARG A 41 0.74 -13.27 8.75
CA ARG A 41 0.31 -13.04 7.36
C ARG A 41 0.81 -11.69 6.84
N ASP A 42 0.58 -10.63 7.61
CA ASP A 42 1.02 -9.27 7.28
C ASP A 42 2.55 -9.18 7.23
N LEU A 43 3.26 -9.87 8.13
CA LEU A 43 4.72 -9.92 8.13
C LEU A 43 5.29 -10.64 6.89
N ILE A 44 4.69 -11.76 6.50
CA ILE A 44 5.06 -12.49 5.27
C ILE A 44 4.79 -11.63 4.04
N ASP A 45 3.67 -10.90 4.03
CA ASP A 45 3.33 -9.98 2.96
C ASP A 45 4.36 -8.83 2.83
N MET A 46 4.70 -8.18 3.93
CA MET A 46 5.78 -7.17 3.96
C MET A 46 7.10 -7.73 3.43
N ALA A 47 7.53 -8.90 3.91
CA ALA A 47 8.76 -9.54 3.45
C ALA A 47 8.68 -9.91 1.96
N GLY A 48 7.52 -10.32 1.46
CA GLY A 48 7.26 -10.59 0.06
C GLY A 48 7.41 -9.34 -0.82
N ILE A 49 6.90 -8.20 -0.35
CA ILE A 49 7.07 -6.91 -1.03
C ILE A 49 8.55 -6.52 -1.05
N TRP A 50 9.23 -6.62 0.09
CA TRP A 50 10.65 -6.33 0.17
C TRP A 50 11.47 -7.19 -0.78
N TRP A 51 11.06 -8.43 -1.05
CA TRP A 51 11.76 -9.34 -1.95
C TRP A 51 11.48 -9.06 -3.43
N ARG A 52 10.20 -8.88 -3.79
CA ARG A 52 9.77 -8.75 -5.19
C ARG A 52 9.92 -7.35 -5.77
N SER A 53 9.92 -6.31 -4.93
CA SER A 53 9.98 -4.92 -5.37
C SER A 53 11.37 -4.32 -5.14
N PRO A 54 12.12 -3.98 -6.21
CA PRO A 54 13.40 -3.27 -6.09
C PRO A 54 13.32 -1.95 -5.32
N THR A 55 12.14 -1.32 -5.29
CA THR A 55 11.84 -0.11 -4.51
C THR A 55 12.00 -0.32 -3.01
N PHE A 56 11.61 -1.51 -2.51
CA PHE A 56 11.54 -1.80 -1.08
C PHE A 56 12.61 -2.78 -0.57
N ASN A 57 13.55 -3.22 -1.42
CA ASN A 57 14.65 -4.10 -1.01
C ASN A 57 15.43 -3.55 0.21
N HIS A 58 15.58 -2.22 0.30
CA HIS A 58 16.30 -1.57 1.40
C HIS A 58 15.67 -1.84 2.79
N CYS A 59 14.36 -2.16 2.85
CA CYS A 59 13.65 -2.44 4.11
C CYS A 59 14.26 -3.65 4.85
N PHE A 60 14.86 -4.62 4.14
CA PHE A 60 15.58 -5.74 4.78
C PHE A 60 16.73 -5.26 5.67
N LEU A 61 17.39 -4.14 5.32
CA LEU A 61 18.48 -3.58 6.11
C LEU A 61 17.98 -2.78 7.33
N VAL A 62 16.73 -2.33 7.33
CA VAL A 62 16.17 -1.52 8.41
C VAL A 62 16.15 -2.28 9.73
N LEU A 63 15.81 -3.57 9.73
CA LEU A 63 15.76 -4.38 10.96
C LEU A 63 17.16 -4.60 11.57
N PRO A 64 18.19 -5.07 10.84
CA PRO A 64 19.57 -5.14 11.36
C PRO A 64 20.10 -3.78 11.82
N ILE A 65 19.80 -2.69 11.09
CA ILE A 65 20.24 -1.34 11.48
C ILE A 65 19.55 -0.91 12.78
N ALA A 66 18.26 -1.18 12.96
CA ALA A 66 17.56 -0.87 14.20
C ALA A 66 18.16 -1.62 15.40
N VAL A 67 18.49 -2.91 15.24
CA VAL A 67 19.20 -3.70 16.25
C VAL A 67 20.58 -3.11 16.55
N TRP A 68 21.35 -2.77 15.51
CA TRP A 68 22.65 -2.12 15.66
C TRP A 68 22.53 -0.77 16.38
N LEU A 69 21.54 0.05 16.08
CA LEU A 69 21.29 1.33 16.76
C LEU A 69 20.99 1.14 18.25
N VAL A 70 20.24 0.10 18.63
CA VAL A 70 20.02 -0.25 20.03
C VAL A 70 21.32 -0.76 20.67
N TRP A 71 22.09 -1.59 19.96
CA TRP A 71 23.37 -2.12 20.44
C TRP A 71 24.35 -0.98 20.76
N GLN A 72 24.47 0.00 19.88
CA GLN A 72 25.31 1.19 20.08
C GLN A 72 24.96 1.98 21.36
N ARG A 73 23.72 1.86 21.84
CA ARG A 73 23.17 2.58 23.01
C ARG A 73 23.22 1.75 24.30
N LEU A 74 23.69 0.51 24.26
CA LEU A 74 23.73 -0.35 25.44
C LEU A 74 24.47 0.29 26.64
N PRO A 75 25.64 0.94 26.48
CA PRO A 75 26.36 1.53 27.61
C PRO A 75 25.54 2.55 28.39
N GLU A 76 24.71 3.34 27.73
CA GLU A 76 23.81 4.30 28.38
C GLU A 76 22.50 3.66 28.83
N LEU A 77 21.98 2.67 28.10
CA LEU A 77 20.73 1.97 28.44
C LEU A 77 20.85 1.17 29.73
N VAL A 78 21.98 0.48 29.98
CA VAL A 78 22.16 -0.30 31.22
C VAL A 78 22.17 0.58 32.48
N ARG A 79 22.38 1.88 32.32
CA ARG A 79 22.28 2.87 33.41
C ARG A 79 20.85 3.34 33.68
N LEU A 80 19.89 2.95 32.83
CA LEU A 80 18.47 3.18 33.05
C LEU A 80 17.83 1.98 33.77
N THR A 81 16.78 2.27 34.53
CA THR A 81 15.92 1.23 35.12
C THR A 81 14.64 1.09 34.28
N PRO A 82 14.34 -0.08 33.71
CA PRO A 82 13.12 -0.29 32.96
C PRO A 82 11.93 -0.32 33.92
N ALA A 83 10.83 0.31 33.53
CA ALA A 83 9.64 0.43 34.35
C ALA A 83 8.39 0.53 33.47
N ALA A 84 7.54 -0.49 33.51
CA ALA A 84 6.31 -0.55 32.71
C ALA A 84 5.49 0.76 32.78
N TRP A 85 5.05 1.24 31.63
CA TRP A 85 4.37 2.53 31.47
C TRP A 85 3.10 2.36 30.65
N MET A 86 1.97 2.20 31.35
CA MET A 86 0.64 1.94 30.76
C MET A 86 0.24 2.86 29.59
N PRO A 87 0.58 4.17 29.57
CA PRO A 87 0.27 5.01 28.40
C PRO A 87 0.86 4.54 27.07
N GLY A 88 1.89 3.68 27.07
CA GLY A 88 2.37 3.01 25.85
C GLY A 88 1.30 2.16 25.17
N LEU A 89 0.32 1.67 25.93
CA LEU A 89 -0.84 0.92 25.40
C LEU A 89 -1.74 1.79 24.52
N LEU A 90 -1.69 3.13 24.62
CA LEU A 90 -2.46 4.01 23.73
C LEU A 90 -1.93 3.95 22.30
N LEU A 91 -0.60 3.97 22.13
CA LEU A 91 0.00 3.80 20.80
C LEU A 91 -0.26 2.41 20.25
N LEU A 92 -0.18 1.39 21.12
CA LEU A 92 -0.50 0.01 20.75
C LEU A 92 -1.96 -0.13 20.32
N ALA A 93 -2.91 0.44 21.06
CA ALA A 93 -4.33 0.45 20.74
C ALA A 93 -4.64 1.23 19.45
N ALA A 94 -3.97 2.36 19.23
CA ALA A 94 -4.06 3.10 17.96
C ALA A 94 -3.55 2.25 16.79
N GLY A 95 -2.43 1.55 16.94
CA GLY A 95 -1.95 0.58 15.96
C GLY A 95 -2.94 -0.55 15.73
N ALA A 96 -3.46 -1.18 16.79
CA ALA A 96 -4.45 -2.24 16.71
C ALA A 96 -5.75 -1.80 15.98
N MET A 97 -6.23 -0.58 16.26
CA MET A 97 -7.37 0.00 15.55
C MET A 97 -7.05 0.30 14.08
N LEU A 98 -5.85 0.83 13.80
CA LEU A 98 -5.41 1.06 12.42
C LEU A 98 -5.33 -0.25 11.63
N TRP A 99 -4.85 -1.33 12.26
CA TRP A 99 -4.86 -2.67 11.65
C TRP A 99 -6.29 -3.09 11.31
N LEU A 100 -7.23 -2.92 12.25
CA LEU A 100 -8.63 -3.28 12.04
C LEU A 100 -9.27 -2.52 10.86
N LEU A 101 -9.01 -1.22 10.79
CA LEU A 101 -9.49 -0.37 9.69
C LEU A 101 -8.82 -0.74 8.37
N GLY A 102 -7.52 -1.05 8.39
CA GLY A 102 -6.78 -1.53 7.22
C GLY A 102 -7.34 -2.85 6.69
N GLU A 103 -7.59 -3.82 7.57
CA GLU A 103 -8.21 -5.10 7.22
C GLU A 103 -9.64 -4.92 6.69
N ALA A 104 -10.44 -4.06 7.34
CA ALA A 104 -11.79 -3.75 6.88
C ALA A 104 -11.80 -3.04 5.51
N GLY A 105 -10.82 -2.19 5.25
CA GLY A 105 -10.71 -1.40 4.01
C GLY A 105 -9.87 -2.05 2.91
N SER A 106 -9.32 -3.24 3.13
CA SER A 106 -8.31 -3.85 2.25
C SER A 106 -7.12 -2.91 1.98
N VAL A 107 -6.66 -2.16 2.98
CA VAL A 107 -5.54 -1.22 2.85
C VAL A 107 -4.29 -1.83 3.46
N ALA A 108 -3.47 -2.50 2.64
CA ALA A 108 -2.23 -3.16 3.05
C ALA A 108 -1.26 -2.21 3.77
N LEU A 109 -1.06 -1.00 3.24
CA LEU A 109 -0.20 0.02 3.85
C LEU A 109 -0.59 0.34 5.31
N ALA A 110 -1.89 0.42 5.60
CA ALA A 110 -2.39 0.66 6.95
C ALA A 110 -2.11 -0.55 7.87
N ARG A 111 -2.31 -1.78 7.36
CA ARG A 111 -1.94 -3.01 8.09
C ARG A 111 -0.44 -3.07 8.37
N HIS A 112 0.43 -2.78 7.41
CA HIS A 112 1.89 -2.80 7.61
C HIS A 112 2.36 -1.74 8.60
N LEU A 113 1.87 -0.49 8.48
CA LEU A 113 2.18 0.57 9.42
C LEU A 113 1.74 0.22 10.84
N SER A 114 0.56 -0.39 10.97
CA SER A 114 0.02 -0.79 12.27
C SER A 114 0.94 -1.75 13.04
N LEU A 115 1.63 -2.68 12.35
CA LEU A 115 2.54 -3.62 13.02
C LEU A 115 3.69 -2.89 13.70
N VAL A 116 4.25 -1.89 13.03
CA VAL A 116 5.32 -1.04 13.58
C VAL A 116 4.81 -0.25 14.79
N LEU A 117 3.61 0.33 14.70
CA LEU A 117 3.01 1.07 15.82
C LEU A 117 2.67 0.18 17.02
N ILE A 118 2.13 -1.03 16.79
CA ILE A 118 1.86 -2.02 17.85
C ILE A 118 3.18 -2.40 18.53
N PHE A 119 4.25 -2.63 17.77
CA PHE A 119 5.56 -2.99 18.33
C PHE A 119 6.18 -1.84 19.13
N GLN A 120 6.15 -0.62 18.59
CA GLN A 120 6.61 0.59 19.29
C GLN A 120 5.82 0.79 20.59
N GLY A 121 4.49 0.64 20.56
CA GLY A 121 3.63 0.71 21.73
C GLY A 121 3.96 -0.37 22.76
N ALA A 122 4.22 -1.60 22.33
CA ALA A 122 4.64 -2.71 23.20
C ALA A 122 5.98 -2.41 23.89
N VAL A 123 6.97 -1.89 23.16
CA VAL A 123 8.27 -1.48 23.72
C VAL A 123 8.08 -0.37 24.77
N ILE A 124 7.27 0.63 24.47
CA ILE A 124 6.99 1.75 25.39
C ILE A 124 6.25 1.26 26.64
N ALA A 125 5.24 0.39 26.47
CA ALA A 125 4.42 -0.13 27.55
C ALA A 125 5.21 -1.05 28.49
N THR A 126 6.05 -1.92 27.92
CA THR A 126 6.83 -2.89 28.69
C THR A 126 8.09 -2.27 29.27
N LEU A 127 8.97 -1.66 28.47
CA LEU A 127 10.26 -1.14 28.92
C LEU A 127 10.15 0.24 29.62
N GLY A 128 9.12 1.00 29.31
CA GLY A 128 8.83 2.28 29.95
C GLY A 128 9.33 3.51 29.20
N LYS A 129 8.88 4.68 29.68
CA LYS A 129 9.15 6.00 29.10
C LYS A 129 10.65 6.33 29.01
N SER A 130 11.43 6.03 30.05
CA SER A 130 12.86 6.37 30.11
C SER A 130 13.65 5.58 29.06
N VAL A 131 13.45 4.26 29.00
CA VAL A 131 14.08 3.39 28.00
C VAL A 131 13.64 3.79 26.60
N ALA A 132 12.33 3.93 26.36
CA ALA A 132 11.79 4.31 25.06
C ALA A 132 12.35 5.64 24.54
N ARG A 133 12.58 6.63 25.41
CA ARG A 133 13.24 7.89 25.02
C ARG A 133 14.71 7.69 24.66
N GLY A 134 15.42 6.80 25.36
CA GLY A 134 16.80 6.42 25.02
C GLY A 134 16.92 5.75 23.64
N ILE A 135 15.90 4.96 23.26
CA ILE A 135 15.81 4.30 21.94
C ILE A 135 14.81 4.94 20.99
N ALA A 136 14.45 6.22 21.18
CA ALA A 136 13.42 6.87 20.37
C ALA A 136 13.77 6.89 18.87
N PHE A 137 15.04 7.10 18.53
CA PHE A 137 15.49 7.04 17.14
C PHE A 137 15.45 5.62 16.55
N PRO A 138 16.00 4.57 17.20
CA PRO A 138 15.77 3.19 16.77
C PRO A 138 14.29 2.86 16.52
N LEU A 139 13.38 3.28 17.41
CA LEU A 139 11.95 3.08 17.23
C LEU A 139 11.40 3.83 16.02
N PHE A 140 11.76 5.11 15.84
CA PHE A 140 11.43 5.88 14.65
C PHE A 140 11.95 5.23 13.37
N TYR A 141 13.17 4.70 13.40
CA TYR A 141 13.82 4.11 12.22
C TYR A 141 13.07 2.89 11.69
N LEU A 142 12.36 2.15 12.55
CA LEU A 142 11.50 1.03 12.13
C LEU A 142 10.35 1.47 11.20
N LEU A 143 9.97 2.75 11.17
CA LEU A 143 8.98 3.24 10.22
C LEU A 143 9.44 3.07 8.75
N PHE A 144 10.75 3.10 8.50
CA PHE A 144 11.31 2.82 7.16
C PHE A 144 11.21 1.35 6.74
N ALA A 145 10.78 0.45 7.62
CA ALA A 145 10.48 -0.93 7.24
C ALA A 145 9.08 -1.05 6.59
N VAL A 146 8.22 -0.05 6.73
CA VAL A 146 6.91 -0.03 6.09
C VAL A 146 7.10 0.27 4.60
N PRO A 147 6.61 -0.59 3.67
CA PRO A 147 6.76 -0.37 2.24
C PRO A 147 5.81 0.74 1.77
N VAL A 148 6.21 1.99 1.97
CA VAL A 148 5.46 3.19 1.58
C VAL A 148 6.20 3.96 0.50
N GLY A 149 5.46 4.42 -0.51
CA GLY A 149 5.97 5.37 -1.50
C GLY A 149 5.66 5.07 -2.96
N GLU A 150 4.93 4.00 -3.29
CA GLU A 150 4.41 3.79 -4.66
C GLU A 150 3.56 4.97 -5.14
N GLU A 151 2.80 5.59 -4.23
CA GLU A 151 2.03 6.82 -4.49
C GLU A 151 2.91 8.00 -4.93
N LEU A 152 4.22 7.97 -4.67
CA LEU A 152 5.15 8.99 -5.13
C LEU A 152 5.60 8.77 -6.58
N VAL A 153 5.29 7.63 -7.21
CA VAL A 153 5.70 7.34 -8.59
C VAL A 153 5.14 8.35 -9.57
N PRO A 154 3.81 8.57 -9.68
CA PRO A 154 3.26 9.56 -10.61
C PRO A 154 3.83 10.98 -10.42
N PRO A 155 3.83 11.58 -9.20
CA PRO A 155 4.37 12.93 -9.04
C PRO A 155 5.87 13.00 -9.32
N MET A 156 6.65 11.94 -9.05
CA MET A 156 8.08 11.92 -9.36
C MET A 156 8.39 11.72 -10.84
N GLN A 157 7.52 11.03 -11.61
CA GLN A 157 7.60 11.00 -13.07
C GLN A 157 7.41 12.41 -13.63
N THR A 158 6.38 13.14 -13.17
CA THR A 158 6.14 14.53 -13.58
C THR A 158 7.33 15.43 -13.26
N VAL A 159 7.82 15.41 -12.02
CA VAL A 159 9.00 16.21 -11.61
C VAL A 159 10.23 15.85 -12.45
N THR A 160 10.46 14.56 -12.74
CA THR A 160 11.57 14.13 -13.58
C THR A 160 11.43 14.64 -15.01
N ALA A 161 10.22 14.60 -15.57
CA ALA A 161 9.92 15.10 -16.91
C ALA A 161 10.09 16.62 -17.00
N GLU A 162 9.64 17.38 -16.00
CA GLU A 162 9.82 18.84 -15.91
C GLU A 162 11.29 19.24 -15.81
N ILE A 163 12.07 18.57 -14.95
CA ILE A 163 13.53 18.80 -14.86
C ILE A 163 14.19 18.48 -16.20
N THR A 164 13.79 17.38 -16.84
CA THR A 164 14.32 16.96 -18.14
C THR A 164 14.05 18.01 -19.21
N MET A 165 12.82 18.51 -19.30
CA MET A 165 12.43 19.58 -20.22
C MET A 165 13.23 20.86 -20.00
N ALA A 166 13.41 21.28 -18.74
CA ALA A 166 14.21 22.45 -18.42
C ALA A 166 15.67 22.30 -18.88
N LEU A 167 16.25 21.12 -18.71
CA LEU A 167 17.62 20.82 -19.15
C LEU A 167 17.74 20.66 -20.68
N LEU A 168 16.72 20.14 -21.37
CA LEU A 168 16.68 20.07 -22.84
C LEU A 168 16.63 21.48 -23.44
N HIS A 169 15.82 22.36 -22.87
CA HIS A 169 15.78 23.77 -23.24
C HIS A 169 17.14 24.45 -23.04
N LEU A 170 17.83 24.17 -21.93
CA LEU A 170 19.17 24.69 -21.69
C LEU A 170 20.20 24.16 -22.69
N GLY A 171 19.97 22.96 -23.25
CA GLY A 171 20.81 22.33 -24.26
C GLY A 171 20.43 22.66 -25.71
N ASP A 172 19.52 23.61 -25.94
CA ASP A 172 18.99 24.02 -27.25
C ASP A 172 18.36 22.86 -28.06
N ILE A 173 17.78 21.86 -27.38
CA ILE A 173 17.05 20.76 -28.01
C ILE A 173 15.55 21.10 -28.00
N PRO A 174 14.90 21.24 -29.17
CA PRO A 174 13.47 21.51 -29.22
C PRO A 174 12.70 20.27 -28.75
N ALA A 175 11.92 20.40 -27.68
CA ALA A 175 11.14 19.30 -27.13
C ALA A 175 9.74 19.78 -26.73
N HIS A 176 8.77 18.86 -26.72
CA HIS A 176 7.43 19.09 -26.21
C HIS A 176 7.05 18.02 -25.20
N ILE A 177 6.33 18.39 -24.14
CA ILE A 177 5.90 17.47 -23.07
C ILE A 177 4.38 17.38 -23.00
N GLU A 178 3.86 16.15 -23.04
CA GLU A 178 2.46 15.82 -22.81
C GLU A 178 2.37 14.76 -21.69
N GLY A 179 2.02 15.20 -20.48
CA GLY A 179 2.03 14.33 -19.30
C GLY A 179 3.45 13.87 -18.95
N ILE A 180 3.74 12.58 -19.17
CA ILE A 180 5.07 11.97 -18.93
C ILE A 180 5.82 11.64 -20.23
N PHE A 181 5.24 11.99 -21.38
CA PHE A 181 5.82 11.77 -22.70
C PHE A 181 6.53 13.02 -23.19
N ILE A 182 7.77 12.87 -23.65
CA ILE A 182 8.64 13.94 -24.15
C ILE A 182 8.93 13.65 -25.62
N THR A 183 8.45 14.51 -26.51
CA THR A 183 8.67 14.41 -27.96
C THR A 183 9.82 15.32 -28.36
N THR A 184 10.80 14.76 -29.07
CA THR A 184 11.96 15.47 -29.63
C THR A 184 12.09 15.16 -31.14
N PRO A 185 13.00 15.80 -31.89
CA PRO A 185 13.14 15.57 -33.34
C PRO A 185 13.49 14.12 -33.70
N ILE A 186 14.18 13.39 -32.82
CA ILE A 186 14.56 11.99 -33.08
C ILE A 186 13.47 10.99 -32.69
N GLY A 187 12.50 11.36 -31.83
CA GLY A 187 11.46 10.44 -31.39
C GLY A 187 10.73 10.81 -30.10
N LEU A 188 9.96 9.84 -29.62
CA LEU A 188 9.14 9.93 -28.42
C LEU A 188 9.84 9.21 -27.25
N PHE A 189 10.00 9.89 -26.12
CA PHE A 189 10.53 9.36 -24.88
C PHE A 189 9.45 9.31 -23.81
N GLU A 190 9.40 8.23 -23.05
CA GLU A 190 8.49 8.09 -21.91
C GLU A 190 9.30 8.03 -20.60
N VAL A 191 8.91 8.83 -19.62
CA VAL A 191 9.42 8.68 -18.24
C VAL A 191 8.67 7.53 -17.58
N ALA A 192 9.06 6.29 -17.91
CA ALA A 192 8.48 5.09 -17.34
C ALA A 192 8.62 5.04 -15.80
N GLU A 193 7.81 4.22 -15.13
CA GLU A 193 7.81 4.09 -13.66
C GLU A 193 9.21 3.79 -13.08
N ALA A 194 10.01 2.97 -13.78
CA ALA A 194 11.39 2.67 -13.40
C ALA A 194 12.33 3.89 -13.39
N CYS A 195 11.99 4.93 -14.18
CA CYS A 195 12.74 6.18 -14.31
C CYS A 195 12.24 7.28 -13.36
N SER A 196 11.16 7.06 -12.62
CA SER A 196 10.61 8.02 -11.62
C SER A 196 11.62 8.42 -10.55
N GLY A 197 12.61 7.58 -10.26
CA GLY A 197 13.61 7.83 -9.21
C GLY A 197 13.13 7.50 -7.79
N VAL A 198 11.87 7.09 -7.61
CA VAL A 198 11.28 6.81 -6.29
C VAL A 198 12.04 5.76 -5.49
N ARG A 199 12.45 4.65 -6.14
CA ARG A 199 13.23 3.59 -5.47
C ARG A 199 14.48 4.12 -4.77
N PHE A 200 15.14 5.08 -5.39
CA PHE A 200 16.37 5.70 -4.88
C PHE A 200 16.06 6.76 -3.84
N LEU A 201 14.99 7.54 -4.04
CA LEU A 201 14.53 8.55 -3.10
C LEU A 201 14.18 7.97 -1.72
N ILE A 202 13.38 6.90 -1.68
CA ILE A 202 12.95 6.28 -0.43
C ILE A 202 14.15 5.68 0.32
N ALA A 203 15.03 4.98 -0.40
CA ALA A 203 16.26 4.44 0.18
C ALA A 203 17.17 5.55 0.72
N MET A 204 17.31 6.68 0.01
CA MET A 204 18.07 7.84 0.50
C MET A 204 17.43 8.55 1.67
N ALA A 205 16.10 8.57 1.77
CA ALA A 205 15.42 9.12 2.94
C ALA A 205 15.77 8.30 4.19
N ALA A 206 15.72 6.96 4.10
CA ALA A 206 16.11 6.05 5.17
C ALA A 206 17.60 6.19 5.52
N TYR A 207 18.48 6.20 4.51
CA TYR A 207 19.91 6.40 4.71
C TYR A 207 20.24 7.78 5.30
N GLY A 208 19.61 8.84 4.78
CA GLY A 208 19.76 10.21 5.22
C GLY A 208 19.36 10.39 6.68
N ALA A 209 18.24 9.78 7.09
CA ALA A 209 17.81 9.77 8.49
C ALA A 209 18.81 9.04 9.40
N LEU A 210 19.36 7.91 8.95
CA LEU A 210 20.40 7.16 9.67
C LEU A 210 21.65 8.03 9.89
N VAL A 211 22.19 8.60 8.81
CA VAL A 211 23.39 9.43 8.86
C VAL A 211 23.14 10.70 9.69
N ALA A 212 21.98 11.33 9.55
CA ALA A 212 21.58 12.47 10.37
C ALA A 212 21.64 12.13 11.88
N ASN A 213 21.22 10.92 12.28
CA ASN A 213 21.29 10.52 13.68
C ASN A 213 22.70 10.17 14.16
N VAL A 214 23.43 9.42 13.34
CA VAL A 214 24.74 8.85 13.70
C VAL A 214 25.83 9.91 13.65
N CYS A 215 25.83 10.78 12.64
CA CYS A 215 26.94 11.70 12.39
C CYS A 215 26.70 13.12 12.94
N PHE A 216 25.45 13.48 13.26
CA PHE A 216 25.10 14.83 13.68
C PHE A 216 24.40 14.90 15.06
N ARG A 217 24.75 15.91 15.87
CA ARG A 217 24.09 16.31 17.12
C ARG A 217 23.20 17.53 16.90
N SER A 218 23.65 18.49 16.09
CA SER A 218 22.91 19.71 15.78
C SER A 218 21.69 19.45 14.88
N TRP A 219 20.50 19.85 15.35
CA TRP A 219 19.25 19.72 14.59
C TRP A 219 19.26 20.46 13.24
N PRO A 220 19.73 21.72 13.15
CA PRO A 220 19.90 22.38 11.86
C PRO A 220 20.74 21.57 10.87
N ARG A 221 21.88 21.01 11.31
CA ARG A 221 22.75 20.19 10.44
C ARG A 221 22.07 18.90 10.00
N ARG A 222 21.30 18.26 10.89
CA ARG A 222 20.47 17.10 10.55
C ARG A 222 19.46 17.42 9.47
N LEU A 223 18.73 18.52 9.61
CA LEU A 223 17.70 18.93 8.67
C LEU A 223 18.31 19.30 7.31
N VAL A 224 19.43 20.03 7.29
CA VAL A 224 20.15 20.35 6.05
C VAL A 224 20.65 19.09 5.35
N PHE A 225 21.28 18.16 6.09
CA PHE A 225 21.74 16.90 5.50
C PHE A 225 20.58 16.06 4.98
N LEU A 226 19.48 15.97 5.72
CA LEU A 226 18.28 15.24 5.30
C LEU A 226 17.65 15.88 4.05
N ALA A 227 17.56 17.20 3.99
CA ALA A 227 17.07 17.92 2.82
C ALA A 227 17.98 17.66 1.60
N ALA A 228 19.30 17.68 1.78
CA ALA A 228 20.24 17.33 0.72
C ALA A 228 20.10 15.87 0.27
N ALA A 229 19.92 14.93 1.21
CA ALA A 229 19.71 13.51 0.92
C ALA A 229 18.39 13.23 0.18
N ILE A 230 17.42 14.15 0.21
CA ILE A 230 16.16 14.05 -0.52
C ILE A 230 16.26 14.77 -1.87
N LEU A 231 16.72 16.03 -1.86
CA LEU A 231 16.71 16.90 -3.04
C LEU A 231 17.75 16.50 -4.07
N ILE A 232 18.98 16.16 -3.65
CA ILE A 232 20.06 15.85 -4.58
C ILE A 232 19.74 14.60 -5.41
N PRO A 233 19.23 13.48 -4.85
CA PRO A 233 18.83 12.34 -5.67
C PRO A 233 17.72 12.64 -6.67
N VAL A 234 16.76 13.50 -6.34
CA VAL A 234 15.70 13.93 -7.28
C VAL A 234 16.32 14.69 -8.46
N LEU A 235 17.17 15.68 -8.18
CA LEU A 235 17.85 16.45 -9.22
C LEU A 235 18.79 15.56 -10.06
N ALA A 236 19.53 14.67 -9.40
CA ALA A 236 20.42 13.73 -10.07
C ALA A 236 19.64 12.76 -10.97
N ASN A 237 18.44 12.33 -10.56
CA ASN A 237 17.56 11.51 -11.38
C ASN A 237 17.08 12.26 -12.63
N GLY A 238 16.66 13.52 -12.49
CA GLY A 238 16.31 14.38 -13.62
C GLY A 238 17.48 14.60 -14.57
N LEU A 239 18.68 14.88 -14.04
CA LEU A 239 19.91 14.98 -14.84
C LEU A 239 20.23 13.69 -15.58
N ARG A 240 20.00 12.53 -14.95
CA ARG A 240 20.20 11.23 -15.58
C ARG A 240 19.22 11.00 -16.73
N ALA A 241 17.93 11.28 -16.52
CA ALA A 241 16.90 11.14 -17.56
C ALA A 241 17.13 12.11 -18.74
N TRP A 242 17.53 13.35 -18.46
CA TRP A 242 17.99 14.26 -19.48
C TRP A 242 19.21 13.73 -20.23
N GLY A 243 20.22 13.23 -19.51
CA GLY A 243 21.46 12.73 -20.10
C GLY A 243 21.23 11.60 -21.11
N THR A 244 20.24 10.73 -20.86
CA THR A 244 19.86 9.68 -21.82
C THR A 244 19.24 10.23 -23.10
N ILE A 245 18.35 11.24 -23.00
CA ILE A 245 17.74 11.88 -24.19
C ILE A 245 18.79 12.68 -24.96
N TYR A 246 19.60 13.47 -24.25
CA TYR A 246 20.66 14.28 -24.83
C TYR A 246 21.68 13.41 -25.58
N ALA A 247 22.07 12.26 -25.02
CA ALA A 247 22.97 11.32 -25.70
C ALA A 247 22.34 10.73 -26.98
N ALA A 248 21.04 10.41 -26.94
CA ALA A 248 20.30 9.91 -28.10
C ALA A 248 20.27 10.95 -29.25
N GLU A 249 19.99 12.22 -28.91
CA GLU A 249 19.97 13.36 -29.84
C GLU A 249 21.34 13.60 -30.49
N ARG A 250 22.43 13.48 -29.72
CA ARG A 250 23.79 13.66 -30.25
C ARG A 250 24.29 12.49 -31.09
N THR A 251 23.83 11.28 -30.81
CA THR A 251 24.30 10.06 -31.49
C THR A 251 23.41 9.70 -32.69
N GLY A 252 22.24 10.33 -32.83
CA GLY A 252 21.30 10.10 -33.93
C GLY A 252 20.69 8.69 -33.95
N SER A 253 20.79 7.94 -32.85
CA SER A 253 20.25 6.58 -32.73
C SER A 253 19.54 6.40 -31.40
N LEU A 254 18.28 5.92 -31.46
CA LEU A 254 17.54 5.51 -30.28
C LEU A 254 18.16 4.26 -29.62
N GLU A 255 18.91 3.45 -30.37
CA GLU A 255 19.57 2.24 -29.84
C GLU A 255 20.59 2.56 -28.74
N TYR A 256 21.26 3.72 -28.77
CA TYR A 256 22.18 4.12 -27.69
C TYR A 256 21.43 4.55 -26.41
N ALA A 257 20.18 5.00 -26.54
CA ALA A 257 19.27 5.25 -25.43
C ALA A 257 18.69 3.95 -24.85
N VAL A 258 18.93 2.80 -25.48
CA VAL A 258 18.48 1.46 -25.08
C VAL A 258 19.67 0.53 -24.76
N GLY A 259 20.87 0.90 -25.22
CA GLY A 259 22.07 0.05 -25.31
C GLY A 259 23.06 0.18 -24.14
N PHE A 260 22.62 -0.14 -22.94
CA PHE A 260 23.37 -0.69 -21.79
C PHE A 260 22.30 -0.86 -20.70
N ASP A 261 22.42 -1.84 -19.81
CA ASP A 261 21.38 -2.09 -18.81
C ASP A 261 21.16 -0.83 -17.92
N HIS A 262 20.16 -0.01 -18.27
CA HIS A 262 19.87 1.28 -17.63
C HIS A 262 19.56 1.12 -16.15
N ILE A 263 19.19 -0.10 -15.76
CA ILE A 263 19.05 -0.50 -14.37
C ILE A 263 20.43 -0.54 -13.70
N LEU A 264 21.40 -1.29 -14.25
CA LEU A 264 22.77 -1.38 -13.71
C LEU A 264 23.45 0.00 -13.63
N TYR A 265 23.34 0.81 -14.69
CA TYR A 265 23.85 2.18 -14.69
C TYR A 265 23.16 3.04 -13.63
N GLY A 266 21.83 2.89 -13.46
CA GLY A 266 21.06 3.57 -12.42
C GLY A 266 21.55 3.27 -10.99
N TRP A 267 21.94 2.02 -10.70
CA TRP A 267 22.49 1.63 -9.39
C TRP A 267 23.88 2.24 -9.14
N VAL A 268 24.77 2.18 -10.13
CA VAL A 268 26.12 2.78 -10.02
C VAL A 268 26.04 4.29 -9.86
N PHE A 269 25.23 4.95 -10.70
CA PHE A 269 24.99 6.39 -10.62
C PHE A 269 24.50 6.80 -9.23
N PHE A 270 23.53 6.06 -8.70
CA PHE A 270 23.02 6.31 -7.36
C PHE A 270 24.08 6.11 -6.26
N ALA A 271 24.89 5.06 -6.35
CA ALA A 271 25.98 4.83 -5.40
C ALA A 271 26.99 5.99 -5.42
N VAL A 272 27.31 6.52 -6.61
CA VAL A 272 28.16 7.71 -6.75
C VAL A 272 27.52 8.92 -6.09
N VAL A 273 26.24 9.20 -6.34
CA VAL A 273 25.50 10.31 -5.70
C VAL A 273 25.54 10.17 -4.17
N MET A 274 25.30 8.97 -3.65
CA MET A 274 25.35 8.70 -2.21
C MET A 274 26.75 8.96 -1.62
N VAL A 275 27.82 8.54 -2.30
CA VAL A 275 29.21 8.80 -1.88
C VAL A 275 29.51 10.30 -1.90
N LEU A 276 29.08 11.03 -2.92
CA LEU A 276 29.29 12.47 -3.03
C LEU A 276 28.58 13.25 -1.90
N ILE A 277 27.33 12.89 -1.60
CA ILE A 277 26.58 13.49 -0.48
C ILE A 277 27.28 13.20 0.85
N MET A 278 27.74 11.97 1.05
CA MET A 278 28.49 11.57 2.25
C MET A 278 29.82 12.33 2.36
N ALA A 279 30.59 12.43 1.27
CA ALA A 279 31.87 13.15 1.24
C ALA A 279 31.69 14.66 1.51
N ALA A 280 30.66 15.28 0.93
CA ALA A 280 30.31 16.67 1.19
C ALA A 280 29.86 16.87 2.65
N GLY A 281 29.06 15.94 3.18
CA GLY A 281 28.57 15.96 4.55
C GLY A 281 29.67 15.77 5.60
N TRP A 282 30.72 15.01 5.30
CA TRP A 282 31.78 14.63 6.23
C TRP A 282 32.35 15.82 7.00
N ARG A 283 32.64 16.93 6.30
CA ARG A 283 33.21 18.15 6.89
C ARG A 283 32.34 18.75 8.01
N PHE A 284 31.04 18.46 8.01
CA PHE A 284 30.05 19.04 8.91
C PHE A 284 29.67 18.13 10.07
N PHE A 285 30.19 16.89 10.11
CA PHE A 285 29.92 15.94 11.18
C PHE A 285 30.42 16.50 12.53
N ASP A 286 29.52 16.56 13.51
CA ASP A 286 29.78 17.10 14.85
C ASP A 286 29.62 16.06 15.96
N ARG A 287 29.29 14.80 15.62
CA ARG A 287 29.32 13.68 16.54
C ARG A 287 30.64 12.93 16.42
N LYS A 288 31.34 12.76 17.54
CA LYS A 288 32.60 12.00 17.60
C LYS A 288 32.33 10.54 17.98
N ILE A 289 33.27 9.66 17.60
CA ILE A 289 33.27 8.27 18.07
C ILE A 289 33.40 8.28 19.60
N GLY A 290 32.50 7.57 20.29
CA GLY A 290 32.45 7.52 21.75
C GLY A 290 31.64 8.63 22.41
N ASP A 291 31.08 9.58 21.65
CA ASP A 291 30.11 10.53 22.20
C ASP A 291 28.87 9.79 22.72
N PRO A 292 28.36 10.14 23.92
CA PRO A 292 27.17 9.49 24.44
C PRO A 292 25.95 9.71 23.53
N TRP A 293 25.12 8.69 23.41
CA TRP A 293 23.90 8.76 22.60
C TRP A 293 22.84 9.66 23.23
N PHE A 294 22.73 9.58 24.55
CA PHE A 294 21.87 10.38 25.41
C PHE A 294 22.50 10.46 26.81
N ASP A 295 22.03 11.41 27.62
CA ASP A 295 22.45 11.55 29.01
C ASP A 295 21.47 10.81 29.93
N PRO A 296 21.85 9.67 30.54
CA PRO A 296 20.95 8.87 31.37
C PRO A 296 20.51 9.61 32.64
N THR A 297 21.25 10.61 33.12
CA THR A 297 20.90 11.36 34.33
C THR A 297 19.70 12.28 34.16
N ARG A 298 19.35 12.61 32.91
CA ARG A 298 18.17 13.43 32.56
C ARG A 298 16.85 12.67 32.65
N PHE A 299 16.90 11.37 32.92
CA PHE A 299 15.71 10.53 33.01
C PHE A 299 15.38 10.22 34.47
N PRO A 300 14.11 10.38 34.90
CA PRO A 300 13.73 10.05 36.26
C PRO A 300 13.87 8.55 36.49
N ILE A 301 14.36 8.18 37.68
CA ILE A 301 14.33 6.81 38.17
C ILE A 301 12.88 6.52 38.58
N ILE A 302 12.18 5.75 37.75
CA ILE A 302 10.81 5.32 38.03
C ILE A 302 10.88 3.88 38.54
N VAL A 303 10.37 3.65 39.74
CA VAL A 303 10.22 2.29 40.28
C VAL A 303 8.76 1.89 40.16
N ALA A 304 8.48 0.90 39.31
CA ALA A 304 7.15 0.32 39.15
C ALA A 304 7.09 -1.06 39.82
N PRO A 305 5.97 -1.42 40.48
CA PRO A 305 5.80 -2.76 41.02
C PRO A 305 5.78 -3.81 39.90
N PRO A 306 6.32 -5.04 40.13
CA PRO A 306 6.38 -6.09 39.11
C PRO A 306 5.01 -6.45 38.50
N ARG A 307 3.93 -6.32 39.29
CA ARG A 307 2.55 -6.54 38.86
C ARG A 307 2.15 -5.63 37.69
N ARG A 308 2.64 -4.39 37.64
CA ARG A 308 2.35 -3.47 36.51
C ARG A 308 2.95 -3.97 35.19
N LEU A 309 4.09 -4.64 35.22
CA LEU A 309 4.67 -5.23 34.02
C LEU A 309 3.81 -6.38 33.49
N THR A 310 3.35 -7.27 34.36
CA THR A 310 2.47 -8.37 33.95
C THR A 310 1.13 -7.87 33.44
N GLU A 311 0.55 -6.85 34.08
CA GLU A 311 -0.69 -6.19 33.60
C GLU A 311 -0.47 -5.51 32.25
N ALA A 312 0.62 -4.77 32.08
CA ALA A 312 0.93 -4.10 30.81
C ALA A 312 1.17 -5.11 29.68
N ALA A 313 1.89 -6.21 29.93
CA ALA A 313 2.14 -7.25 28.94
C ALA A 313 0.86 -8.01 28.57
N ALA A 314 0.02 -8.36 29.55
CA ALA A 314 -1.26 -9.02 29.31
C ALA A 314 -2.21 -8.09 28.53
N ALA A 315 -2.30 -6.81 28.91
CA ALA A 315 -3.09 -5.82 28.20
C ALA A 315 -2.58 -5.60 26.77
N ALA A 316 -1.26 -5.55 26.56
CA ALA A 316 -0.67 -5.43 25.23
C ALA A 316 -1.06 -6.61 24.32
N ILE A 317 -0.99 -7.84 24.82
CA ILE A 317 -1.41 -9.04 24.08
C ILE A 317 -2.92 -9.00 23.81
N ALA A 318 -3.73 -8.68 24.80
CA ALA A 318 -5.18 -8.61 24.65
C ALA A 318 -5.61 -7.56 23.62
N ILE A 319 -5.04 -6.35 23.67
CA ILE A 319 -5.31 -5.28 22.70
C ILE A 319 -4.84 -5.67 21.30
N ALA A 320 -3.66 -6.29 21.18
CA ALA A 320 -3.14 -6.76 19.88
C ALA A 320 -3.99 -7.91 19.30
N ALA A 321 -4.53 -8.79 20.14
CA ALA A 321 -5.37 -9.90 19.72
C ALA A 321 -6.81 -9.49 19.39
N ALA A 322 -7.32 -8.41 19.99
CA ALA A 322 -8.72 -8.01 19.81
C ALA A 322 -9.13 -7.78 18.34
N PRO A 323 -8.38 -7.03 17.50
CA PRO A 323 -8.73 -6.85 16.10
C PRO A 323 -8.78 -8.13 15.24
N PRO A 324 -7.73 -9.00 15.21
CA PRO A 324 -7.79 -10.21 14.40
C PRO A 324 -8.85 -11.18 14.91
N LEU A 325 -9.06 -11.29 16.23
CA LEU A 325 -10.15 -12.09 16.80
C LEU A 325 -11.52 -11.54 16.42
N TRP A 326 -11.71 -10.23 16.47
CA TRP A 326 -12.95 -9.57 16.03
C TRP A 326 -13.21 -9.82 14.54
N SER A 327 -12.21 -9.62 13.68
CA SER A 327 -12.32 -9.86 12.24
C SER A 327 -12.65 -11.33 11.94
N ALA A 328 -12.00 -12.27 12.64
CA ALA A 328 -12.24 -13.71 12.51
C ALA A 328 -13.64 -14.11 13.01
N MET A 329 -14.08 -13.58 14.15
CA MET A 329 -15.42 -13.80 14.68
C MET A 329 -16.48 -13.32 13.68
N LEU A 330 -16.37 -12.09 13.18
CA LEU A 330 -17.31 -11.57 12.18
C LEU A 330 -17.22 -12.32 10.83
N ALA A 331 -16.06 -12.89 10.48
CA ALA A 331 -15.92 -13.71 9.30
C ALA A 331 -16.68 -15.03 9.41
N SER A 332 -16.75 -15.60 10.62
CA SER A 332 -17.46 -16.85 10.89
C SER A 332 -18.99 -16.69 10.86
N VAL A 333 -19.50 -15.51 11.21
CA VAL A 333 -20.95 -15.21 11.22
C VAL A 333 -21.50 -14.95 9.81
N GLY A 334 -20.64 -14.47 8.89
CA GLY A 334 -21.06 -13.95 7.58
C GLY A 334 -20.84 -14.87 6.36
N SER A 335 -20.47 -16.15 6.53
CA SER A 335 -20.23 -17.05 5.39
C SER A 335 -21.54 -17.64 4.87
N ALA A 336 -22.19 -16.94 3.94
CA ALA A 336 -23.30 -17.51 3.17
C ALA A 336 -22.76 -18.45 2.07
N GLN A 337 -23.40 -19.61 1.88
CA GLN A 337 -23.13 -20.44 0.72
C GLN A 337 -23.64 -19.72 -0.54
N VAL A 338 -22.76 -19.58 -1.54
CA VAL A 338 -23.17 -19.07 -2.86
C VAL A 338 -23.77 -20.23 -3.65
N PRO A 339 -24.90 -20.01 -4.37
CA PRO A 339 -25.48 -21.01 -5.25
C PRO A 339 -24.46 -21.66 -6.20
N ALA A 340 -24.67 -22.93 -6.54
CA ALA A 340 -23.83 -23.63 -7.51
C ALA A 340 -23.85 -22.94 -8.88
N GLU A 341 -25.03 -22.47 -9.31
CA GLU A 341 -25.25 -21.73 -10.53
C GLU A 341 -26.03 -20.45 -10.29
N ILE A 342 -25.77 -19.42 -11.11
CA ILE A 342 -26.56 -18.19 -11.14
C ILE A 342 -27.79 -18.44 -12.02
N ALA A 343 -28.98 -18.41 -11.41
CA ALA A 343 -30.24 -18.44 -12.16
C ALA A 343 -30.48 -17.08 -12.83
N MET A 344 -30.50 -17.05 -14.16
CA MET A 344 -30.75 -15.81 -14.90
C MET A 344 -32.26 -15.51 -14.91
N PRO A 345 -32.69 -14.27 -14.60
CA PRO A 345 -34.09 -13.92 -14.44
C PRO A 345 -34.88 -14.11 -15.74
N GLU A 346 -36.16 -14.45 -15.63
CA GLU A 346 -37.12 -14.25 -16.71
C GLU A 346 -37.53 -12.78 -16.72
N VAL A 347 -37.48 -12.14 -17.88
CA VAL A 347 -37.76 -10.70 -18.03
C VAL A 347 -38.92 -10.54 -18.98
N GLU A 348 -40.00 -9.91 -18.53
CA GLU A 348 -41.23 -9.76 -19.30
C GLU A 348 -40.96 -9.02 -20.62
N GLY A 349 -41.35 -9.62 -21.75
CA GLY A 349 -41.13 -9.05 -23.09
C GLY A 349 -39.72 -9.28 -23.67
N TRP A 350 -38.87 -10.06 -22.99
CA TRP A 350 -37.50 -10.34 -23.43
C TRP A 350 -37.19 -11.85 -23.41
N ALA A 351 -36.76 -12.39 -24.55
CA ALA A 351 -36.40 -13.80 -24.69
C ALA A 351 -34.89 -14.02 -24.51
N LYS A 352 -34.50 -15.04 -23.75
CA LYS A 352 -33.10 -15.47 -23.62
C LYS A 352 -32.60 -16.06 -24.93
N ILE A 353 -31.48 -15.57 -25.44
CA ILE A 353 -30.85 -16.05 -26.67
C ILE A 353 -29.37 -16.41 -26.46
N PRO A 354 -28.78 -17.30 -27.27
CA PRO A 354 -27.34 -17.50 -27.32
C PRO A 354 -26.60 -16.22 -27.71
N ALA A 355 -25.40 -16.00 -27.18
CA ALA A 355 -24.52 -14.90 -27.59
C ALA A 355 -23.65 -15.33 -28.79
N ASP A 356 -24.29 -15.68 -29.90
CA ASP A 356 -23.66 -16.24 -31.10
C ASP A 356 -23.31 -15.18 -32.17
N ARG A 357 -23.71 -13.92 -31.98
CA ARG A 357 -23.51 -12.80 -32.92
C ARG A 357 -22.78 -11.62 -32.30
N GLY A 358 -21.93 -10.97 -33.11
CA GLY A 358 -21.12 -9.79 -32.73
C GLY A 358 -19.84 -10.15 -31.98
N ARG A 359 -19.02 -9.15 -31.65
CA ARG A 359 -17.78 -9.38 -30.92
C ARG A 359 -18.08 -9.71 -29.45
N PRO A 360 -17.50 -10.80 -28.89
CA PRO A 360 -17.78 -11.19 -27.51
C PRO A 360 -17.29 -10.10 -26.55
N TRP A 361 -18.13 -9.76 -25.59
CA TRP A 361 -17.80 -8.89 -24.47
C TRP A 361 -17.99 -9.65 -23.18
N ARG A 362 -17.03 -9.49 -22.29
CA ARG A 362 -17.06 -10.09 -20.97
C ARG A 362 -16.45 -9.10 -19.99
N PRO A 363 -17.20 -8.60 -19.01
CA PRO A 363 -16.62 -7.75 -17.98
C PRO A 363 -15.61 -8.52 -17.13
N HIS A 364 -14.64 -7.80 -16.56
CA HIS A 364 -13.59 -8.36 -15.73
C HIS A 364 -13.98 -8.27 -14.26
N PHE A 365 -14.23 -9.43 -13.64
CA PHE A 365 -14.44 -9.58 -12.20
C PHE A 365 -13.49 -10.63 -11.63
N GLY A 366 -12.21 -10.26 -11.49
CA GLY A 366 -11.16 -11.13 -10.96
C GLY A 366 -11.46 -11.58 -9.54
N GLY A 367 -11.41 -12.89 -9.28
CA GLY A 367 -11.68 -13.46 -7.96
C GLY A 367 -13.16 -13.61 -7.59
N ALA A 368 -14.09 -13.35 -8.52
CA ALA A 368 -15.50 -13.67 -8.33
C ALA A 368 -15.71 -15.18 -8.14
N ASP A 369 -16.53 -15.56 -7.15
CA ASP A 369 -16.84 -16.97 -6.88
C ASP A 369 -17.76 -17.54 -7.97
N ARG A 370 -18.66 -16.72 -8.52
CA ARG A 370 -19.52 -17.08 -9.65
C ARG A 370 -19.64 -15.91 -10.62
N PHE A 371 -19.70 -16.25 -11.90
CA PHE A 371 -19.87 -15.28 -12.97
C PHE A 371 -20.73 -15.89 -14.08
N ARG A 372 -21.76 -15.18 -14.53
CA ARG A 372 -22.60 -15.59 -15.66
C ARG A 372 -23.02 -14.39 -16.49
N ILE A 373 -23.05 -14.57 -17.81
CA ILE A 373 -23.60 -13.61 -18.76
C ILE A 373 -24.72 -14.28 -19.57
N GLN A 374 -25.80 -13.54 -19.83
CA GLN A 374 -26.92 -14.00 -20.63
C GLN A 374 -27.40 -12.87 -21.54
N ARG A 375 -27.57 -13.18 -22.82
CA ARG A 375 -28.16 -12.25 -23.78
C ARG A 375 -29.67 -12.40 -23.83
N TYR A 376 -30.35 -11.27 -23.95
CA TYR A 376 -31.79 -11.14 -24.09
C TYR A 376 -32.13 -10.36 -25.36
N ARG A 377 -33.22 -10.76 -26.04
CA ARG A 377 -33.77 -10.05 -27.19
C ARG A 377 -35.19 -9.60 -26.90
N GLY A 378 -35.45 -8.30 -27.09
CA GLY A 378 -36.77 -7.71 -26.88
C GLY A 378 -37.65 -7.80 -28.14
N ALA A 379 -38.94 -7.48 -27.99
CA ALA A 379 -39.92 -7.57 -29.07
C ALA A 379 -39.61 -6.71 -30.31
N ALA A 380 -38.89 -5.58 -30.14
CA ALA A 380 -38.47 -4.72 -31.25
C ALA A 380 -37.08 -5.09 -31.82
N GLY A 381 -36.54 -6.28 -31.46
CA GLY A 381 -35.30 -6.83 -32.00
C GLY A 381 -34.02 -6.35 -31.31
N GLN A 382 -34.13 -5.46 -30.33
CA GLN A 382 -33.00 -4.98 -29.53
C GLN A 382 -32.36 -6.11 -28.69
N GLU A 383 -31.04 -6.10 -28.58
CA GLU A 383 -30.27 -7.09 -27.81
C GLU A 383 -29.58 -6.45 -26.61
N VAL A 384 -29.69 -7.11 -25.46
CA VAL A 384 -29.10 -6.66 -24.19
C VAL A 384 -28.39 -7.84 -23.52
N ASP A 385 -27.16 -7.61 -23.08
CA ASP A 385 -26.35 -8.54 -22.30
C ASP A 385 -26.50 -8.22 -20.80
N LEU A 386 -26.92 -9.20 -19.99
CA LEU A 386 -26.95 -9.13 -18.53
C LEU A 386 -25.82 -9.99 -17.95
N ALA A 387 -24.87 -9.38 -17.25
CA ALA A 387 -23.79 -10.07 -16.55
C ALA A 387 -23.96 -9.93 -15.03
N ILE A 388 -23.80 -11.04 -14.31
CA ILE A 388 -23.87 -11.10 -12.84
C ILE A 388 -22.59 -11.75 -12.32
N ALA A 389 -21.87 -11.05 -11.45
CA ALA A 389 -20.71 -11.56 -10.73
C ALA A 389 -21.00 -11.57 -9.23
N ILE A 390 -20.74 -12.70 -8.56
CA ILE A 390 -21.00 -12.89 -7.13
C ILE A 390 -19.69 -13.16 -6.40
N PHE A 391 -19.51 -12.44 -5.31
CA PHE A 391 -18.43 -12.63 -4.35
C PHE A 391 -19.08 -13.10 -3.04
N ALA A 392 -18.80 -14.34 -2.63
CA ALA A 392 -19.25 -14.92 -1.36
C ALA A 392 -18.69 -14.13 -0.18
N ARG A 393 -17.44 -13.69 -0.34
CA ARG A 393 -16.70 -12.86 0.61
C ARG A 393 -15.79 -11.92 -0.17
N GLN A 394 -15.83 -10.64 0.17
CA GLN A 394 -14.78 -9.73 -0.28
C GLN A 394 -13.55 -9.87 0.63
N THR A 395 -12.41 -10.23 0.05
CA THR A 395 -11.08 -10.23 0.68
C THR A 395 -10.08 -9.62 -0.30
N GLU A 396 -8.85 -9.35 0.14
CA GLU A 396 -7.78 -8.95 -0.78
C GLU A 396 -7.65 -9.96 -1.94
N GLY A 397 -7.57 -9.45 -3.17
CA GLY A 397 -7.60 -10.25 -4.41
C GLY A 397 -8.98 -10.78 -4.84
N ARG A 398 -10.04 -10.50 -4.07
CA ARG A 398 -11.44 -10.85 -4.36
C ARG A 398 -12.33 -9.64 -4.09
N GLU A 399 -12.05 -8.56 -4.81
CA GLU A 399 -12.68 -7.26 -4.58
C GLU A 399 -13.69 -6.95 -5.67
N LEU A 400 -14.85 -6.43 -5.27
CA LEU A 400 -15.90 -6.05 -6.23
C LEU A 400 -15.46 -4.87 -7.11
N VAL A 401 -14.66 -3.97 -6.55
CA VAL A 401 -14.15 -2.76 -7.21
C VAL A 401 -12.66 -2.63 -6.91
N GLY A 402 -11.87 -2.37 -7.94
CA GLY A 402 -10.41 -2.29 -7.87
C GLY A 402 -9.83 -2.03 -9.24
N TYR A 403 -8.51 -1.90 -9.34
CA TYR A 403 -7.84 -1.77 -10.63
C TYR A 403 -8.14 -2.98 -11.52
N GLY A 404 -8.54 -2.73 -12.77
CA GLY A 404 -8.92 -3.76 -13.74
C GLY A 404 -10.30 -4.40 -13.52
N GLN A 405 -11.05 -4.04 -12.48
CA GLN A 405 -12.40 -4.59 -12.23
C GLN A 405 -13.48 -3.72 -12.89
N GLY A 406 -14.42 -4.33 -13.60
CA GLY A 406 -15.57 -3.64 -14.18
C GLY A 406 -15.89 -4.04 -15.62
N ALA A 407 -16.37 -3.08 -16.41
CA ALA A 407 -16.81 -3.31 -17.79
C ALA A 407 -15.69 -3.77 -18.74
N VAL A 408 -14.44 -3.46 -18.40
CA VAL A 408 -13.22 -3.71 -19.17
C VAL A 408 -12.07 -4.06 -18.22
N GLY A 409 -11.32 -5.09 -18.53
CA GLY A 409 -10.08 -5.48 -17.84
C GLY A 409 -8.79 -4.91 -18.49
N PRO A 410 -7.63 -5.05 -17.83
CA PRO A 410 -6.36 -4.42 -18.26
C PRO A 410 -5.82 -4.94 -19.60
N GLU A 411 -6.13 -6.19 -19.96
CA GLU A 411 -5.66 -6.86 -21.19
C GLU A 411 -6.83 -7.21 -22.14
N ASP A 412 -8.00 -6.60 -21.94
CA ASP A 412 -9.17 -6.89 -22.76
C ASP A 412 -9.11 -6.19 -24.12
N ALA A 413 -9.75 -6.81 -25.10
CA ALA A 413 -9.85 -6.25 -26.44
C ALA A 413 -10.88 -5.11 -26.57
N TRP A 414 -11.61 -4.79 -25.49
CA TRP A 414 -12.49 -3.64 -25.37
C TRP A 414 -11.75 -2.55 -24.58
N ALA A 415 -11.95 -1.28 -24.95
CA ALA A 415 -11.36 -0.14 -24.24
C ALA A 415 -12.45 0.84 -23.81
N TRP A 416 -12.27 1.46 -22.64
CA TRP A 416 -13.12 2.57 -22.20
C TRP A 416 -12.93 3.77 -23.14
N THR A 417 -14.03 4.43 -23.51
CA THR A 417 -14.02 5.59 -24.41
C THR A 417 -14.59 6.85 -23.79
N ALA A 418 -15.65 6.73 -22.99
CA ALA A 418 -16.29 7.87 -22.33
C ALA A 418 -17.20 7.43 -21.17
N ASP A 419 -17.42 8.34 -20.21
CA ASP A 419 -18.52 8.22 -19.26
C ASP A 419 -19.85 8.57 -19.93
N ALA A 420 -20.92 7.86 -19.55
CA ALA A 420 -22.28 8.11 -20.00
C ALA A 420 -23.16 8.58 -18.83
N SER A 421 -24.38 9.06 -19.15
CA SER A 421 -25.31 9.52 -18.11
C SER A 421 -25.69 8.35 -17.16
N PRO A 422 -25.34 8.44 -15.88
CA PRO A 422 -25.54 7.32 -14.96
C PRO A 422 -27.04 7.09 -14.69
N PRO A 423 -27.51 5.83 -14.63
CA PRO A 423 -28.83 5.53 -14.08
C PRO A 423 -28.86 5.76 -12.56
N VAL A 424 -30.06 5.79 -11.98
CA VAL A 424 -30.23 5.90 -10.52
C VAL A 424 -29.46 4.78 -9.83
N ASN A 425 -28.57 5.14 -8.90
CA ASN A 425 -27.72 4.21 -8.14
C ASN A 425 -26.80 3.31 -9.00
N GLY A 426 -26.49 3.70 -10.24
CA GLY A 426 -25.56 2.98 -11.11
C GLY A 426 -24.50 3.88 -11.73
N LYS A 427 -23.57 3.26 -12.44
CA LYS A 427 -22.52 3.90 -13.26
C LYS A 427 -22.81 3.58 -14.72
N ALA A 428 -22.55 4.51 -15.64
CA ALA A 428 -22.68 4.27 -17.07
C ALA A 428 -21.38 4.63 -17.79
N GLU A 429 -20.92 3.73 -18.65
CA GLU A 429 -19.68 3.88 -19.41
C GLU A 429 -19.89 3.42 -20.84
N ARG A 430 -19.15 4.00 -21.78
CA ARG A 430 -19.04 3.54 -23.17
C ARG A 430 -17.70 2.87 -23.39
N ILE A 431 -17.75 1.75 -24.11
CA ILE A 431 -16.58 0.96 -24.42
C ILE A 431 -16.61 0.58 -25.90
N ALA A 432 -15.44 0.51 -26.52
CA ALA A 432 -15.32 0.24 -27.95
C ALA A 432 -14.26 -0.84 -28.24
N SER A 433 -14.47 -1.56 -29.34
CA SER A 433 -13.54 -2.56 -29.86
C SER A 433 -13.67 -2.66 -31.38
N HIS A 434 -12.60 -2.38 -32.12
CA HIS A 434 -12.53 -2.53 -33.59
C HIS A 434 -13.76 -2.03 -34.37
N GLY A 435 -14.25 -0.84 -34.04
CA GLY A 435 -15.37 -0.20 -34.75
C GLY A 435 -16.76 -0.57 -34.22
N GLU A 436 -16.88 -1.50 -33.27
CA GLU A 436 -18.08 -1.70 -32.45
C GLU A 436 -17.99 -0.86 -31.18
N SER A 437 -19.11 -0.27 -30.77
CA SER A 437 -19.27 0.48 -29.53
C SER A 437 -20.45 -0.08 -28.75
N ARG A 438 -20.38 -0.06 -27.43
CA ARG A 438 -21.46 -0.48 -26.53
C ARG A 438 -21.50 0.41 -25.29
N GLU A 439 -22.68 0.58 -24.73
CA GLU A 439 -22.85 1.22 -23.42
C GLU A 439 -23.04 0.13 -22.36
N VAL A 440 -22.48 0.36 -21.17
CA VAL A 440 -22.49 -0.57 -20.04
C VAL A 440 -22.97 0.17 -18.80
N LEU A 441 -24.05 -0.34 -18.20
CA LEU A 441 -24.61 0.14 -16.93
C LEU A 441 -24.19 -0.82 -15.82
N SER A 442 -23.48 -0.32 -14.83
CA SER A 442 -22.94 -1.12 -13.72
C SER A 442 -23.63 -0.76 -12.40
N PHE A 443 -24.07 -1.80 -11.68
CA PHE A 443 -24.68 -1.70 -10.36
C PHE A 443 -23.98 -2.65 -9.39
N TYR A 444 -23.68 -2.15 -8.20
CA TYR A 444 -23.00 -2.90 -7.15
C TYR A 444 -23.89 -3.02 -5.93
N ARG A 445 -24.19 -4.26 -5.54
CA ARG A 445 -24.89 -4.61 -4.29
C ARG A 445 -23.88 -5.00 -3.23
N VAL A 446 -23.80 -4.23 -2.16
CA VAL A 446 -22.98 -4.53 -0.97
C VAL A 446 -23.76 -4.17 0.28
N GLY A 447 -23.77 -5.06 1.27
CA GLY A 447 -24.54 -4.84 2.49
C GLY A 447 -26.01 -4.56 2.17
N THR A 448 -26.50 -3.37 2.56
CA THR A 448 -27.88 -2.93 2.33
C THR A 448 -28.01 -1.90 1.21
N ILE A 449 -26.92 -1.48 0.55
CA ILE A 449 -26.99 -0.47 -0.53
C ILE A 449 -26.91 -1.08 -1.93
N VAL A 450 -27.35 -0.31 -2.92
CA VAL A 450 -27.02 -0.48 -4.34
C VAL A 450 -26.38 0.82 -4.81
N THR A 451 -25.26 0.75 -5.52
CA THR A 451 -24.54 1.95 -5.98
C THR A 451 -23.72 1.68 -7.24
N GLY A 452 -23.42 2.71 -8.02
CA GLY A 452 -22.40 2.67 -9.08
C GLY A 452 -21.04 3.21 -8.64
N SER A 453 -20.94 3.77 -7.43
CA SER A 453 -19.73 4.42 -6.94
C SER A 453 -18.79 3.43 -6.27
N ALA A 454 -17.56 3.31 -6.80
CA ALA A 454 -16.51 2.51 -6.19
C ALA A 454 -16.18 2.96 -4.76
N GLY A 455 -16.22 4.26 -4.49
CA GLY A 455 -16.00 4.81 -3.15
C GLY A 455 -17.09 4.38 -2.16
N ALA A 456 -18.36 4.40 -2.58
CA ALA A 456 -19.47 3.93 -1.76
C ALA A 456 -19.40 2.42 -1.51
N VAL A 457 -19.00 1.62 -2.51
CA VAL A 457 -18.74 0.18 -2.35
C VAL A 457 -17.67 -0.08 -1.30
N LYS A 458 -16.54 0.63 -1.35
CA LYS A 458 -15.45 0.47 -0.37
C LYS A 458 -15.91 0.84 1.04
N LEU A 459 -16.59 1.97 1.21
CA LEU A 459 -17.10 2.41 2.50
C LEU A 459 -18.11 1.41 3.10
N GLU A 460 -19.04 0.90 2.29
CA GLU A 460 -20.02 -0.06 2.78
C GLU A 460 -19.39 -1.42 3.09
N THR A 461 -18.42 -1.87 2.27
CA THR A 461 -17.63 -3.09 2.54
C THR A 461 -16.92 -2.97 3.89
N MET A 462 -16.31 -1.82 4.19
CA MET A 462 -15.69 -1.55 5.48
C MET A 462 -16.70 -1.64 6.63
N LYS A 463 -17.85 -0.97 6.52
CA LYS A 463 -18.90 -1.00 7.56
C LYS A 463 -19.38 -2.40 7.84
N VAL A 464 -19.68 -3.18 6.78
CA VAL A 464 -20.13 -4.57 6.89
C VAL A 464 -19.07 -5.45 7.55
N ARG A 465 -17.77 -5.27 7.22
CA ARG A 465 -16.68 -6.01 7.84
C ARG A 465 -16.48 -5.64 9.32
N LEU A 466 -16.74 -4.40 9.71
CA LEU A 466 -16.55 -3.89 11.08
C LEU A 466 -17.72 -4.17 12.03
N LEU A 467 -18.95 -3.99 11.55
CA LEU A 467 -20.17 -4.03 12.37
C LEU A 467 -20.89 -5.38 12.32
N GLY A 468 -20.51 -6.25 11.38
CA GLY A 468 -21.21 -7.49 11.11
C GLY A 468 -22.40 -7.25 10.19
N GLY A 469 -22.36 -7.86 9.02
CA GLY A 469 -23.43 -7.81 8.02
C GLY A 469 -23.17 -8.79 6.87
N PRO A 470 -24.05 -8.85 5.87
CA PRO A 470 -23.87 -9.72 4.72
C PRO A 470 -22.59 -9.34 3.96
N ARG A 471 -21.55 -10.18 4.07
CA ARG A 471 -20.25 -9.96 3.40
C ARG A 471 -20.26 -10.26 1.90
N ARG A 472 -21.41 -10.72 1.40
CA ARG A 472 -21.64 -10.96 -0.02
C ARG A 472 -21.63 -9.66 -0.79
N ALA A 473 -21.17 -9.73 -2.03
CA ALA A 473 -21.21 -8.62 -2.95
C ALA A 473 -21.57 -9.12 -4.34
N VAL A 474 -22.38 -8.33 -5.05
CA VAL A 474 -22.84 -8.70 -6.39
C VAL A 474 -22.62 -7.50 -7.32
N ALA A 475 -21.97 -7.76 -8.46
CA ALA A 475 -21.95 -6.83 -9.58
C ALA A 475 -23.01 -7.28 -10.59
N ILE A 476 -23.84 -6.35 -11.03
CA ILE A 476 -24.83 -6.53 -12.09
C ILE A 476 -24.51 -5.52 -13.17
N LEU A 477 -24.17 -6.00 -14.37
CA LEU A 477 -23.90 -5.16 -15.52
C LEU A 477 -24.93 -5.44 -16.60
N VAL A 478 -25.44 -4.38 -17.21
CA VAL A 478 -26.37 -4.42 -18.34
C VAL A 478 -25.73 -3.67 -19.49
N SER A 479 -25.56 -4.32 -20.64
CA SER A 479 -24.91 -3.71 -21.80
C SER A 479 -25.68 -3.95 -23.09
N ALA A 480 -25.59 -3.01 -24.02
CA ALA A 480 -26.15 -3.13 -25.35
C ALA A 480 -25.19 -2.51 -26.38
N PRO A 481 -24.97 -3.16 -27.53
CA PRO A 481 -24.19 -2.57 -28.62
C PRO A 481 -24.94 -1.38 -29.24
N GLU A 482 -24.19 -0.41 -29.76
CA GLU A 482 -24.74 0.66 -30.57
C GLU A 482 -25.46 0.06 -31.80
N PRO A 483 -26.77 0.34 -32.00
CA PRO A 483 -27.51 -0.20 -33.13
C PRO A 483 -26.97 0.27 -34.49
N ALA A 484 -26.48 1.52 -34.53
CA ALA A 484 -25.74 2.11 -35.63
C ALA A 484 -24.83 3.22 -35.08
N LYS A 485 -23.84 3.66 -35.87
CA LYS A 485 -22.93 4.74 -35.46
C LYS A 485 -23.72 5.96 -34.96
N SER A 486 -23.36 6.43 -33.77
CA SER A 486 -23.95 7.61 -33.12
C SER A 486 -25.41 7.47 -32.71
N ILE A 487 -26.01 6.26 -32.79
CA ILE A 487 -27.31 5.98 -32.21
C ILE A 487 -27.10 5.41 -30.81
N SER A 488 -27.65 6.10 -29.81
CA SER A 488 -27.53 5.69 -28.41
C SER A 488 -28.22 4.34 -28.18
N PRO A 489 -27.54 3.36 -27.55
CA PRO A 489 -28.17 2.10 -27.14
C PRO A 489 -29.01 2.26 -25.87
N ARG A 490 -28.99 3.45 -25.24
CA ARG A 490 -29.63 3.73 -23.96
C ARG A 490 -31.13 3.43 -23.89
N PRO A 491 -31.96 3.71 -24.90
CA PRO A 491 -33.38 3.37 -24.86
C PRO A 491 -33.64 1.86 -24.69
N ALA A 492 -32.81 1.01 -25.29
CA ALA A 492 -32.92 -0.45 -25.13
C ALA A 492 -32.53 -0.88 -23.70
N LEU A 493 -31.49 -0.27 -23.15
CA LEU A 493 -31.04 -0.50 -21.76
C LEU A 493 -32.10 -0.07 -20.74
N ASP A 494 -32.69 1.10 -20.90
CA ASP A 494 -33.71 1.63 -19.99
C ASP A 494 -35.01 0.79 -20.06
N ALA A 495 -35.41 0.37 -21.27
CA ALA A 495 -36.54 -0.54 -21.44
C ALA A 495 -36.31 -1.91 -20.79
N PHE A 496 -35.09 -2.45 -20.92
CA PHE A 496 -34.70 -3.70 -20.25
C PHE A 496 -34.70 -3.54 -18.74
N LEU A 497 -34.08 -2.48 -18.20
CA LEU A 497 -34.06 -2.20 -16.76
C LEU A 497 -35.46 -2.02 -16.17
N SER A 498 -36.35 -1.32 -16.88
CA SER A 498 -37.75 -1.15 -16.45
C SER A 498 -38.50 -2.50 -16.40
N SER A 499 -38.19 -3.43 -17.30
CA SER A 499 -38.81 -4.76 -17.36
C SER A 499 -38.17 -5.74 -16.36
N LEU A 500 -36.87 -5.57 -16.08
CA LEU A 500 -36.11 -6.37 -15.12
C LEU A 500 -36.54 -6.07 -13.67
N GLY A 501 -36.97 -4.84 -13.40
CA GLY A 501 -37.37 -4.37 -12.08
C GLY A 501 -36.18 -3.94 -11.21
N PRO A 502 -36.40 -3.80 -9.88
CA PRO A 502 -35.39 -3.26 -8.98
C PRO A 502 -34.14 -4.17 -8.88
N ILE A 503 -32.95 -3.56 -8.90
CA ILE A 503 -31.66 -4.27 -8.87
C ILE A 503 -31.40 -4.99 -7.54
N ALA A 504 -31.82 -4.44 -6.41
CA ALA A 504 -31.56 -5.03 -5.09
C ALA A 504 -32.17 -6.45 -4.92
N PRO A 505 -33.48 -6.66 -5.19
CA PRO A 505 -34.09 -8.00 -5.21
C PRO A 505 -33.39 -8.98 -6.14
N LEU A 506 -32.98 -8.54 -7.35
CA LEU A 506 -32.25 -9.39 -8.30
C LEU A 506 -30.91 -9.84 -7.73
N ALA A 507 -30.13 -8.91 -7.16
CA ALA A 507 -28.85 -9.22 -6.54
C ALA A 507 -29.00 -10.16 -5.33
N ASP A 508 -30.02 -9.94 -4.51
CA ASP A 508 -30.30 -10.78 -3.34
C ASP A 508 -30.76 -12.18 -3.76
N ALA A 509 -31.63 -12.31 -4.77
CA ALA A 509 -32.07 -13.60 -5.31
C ALA A 509 -30.94 -14.38 -5.98
N ALA A 510 -30.07 -13.71 -6.75
CA ALA A 510 -28.94 -14.34 -7.40
C ALA A 510 -27.89 -14.88 -6.41
N SER A 511 -27.81 -14.31 -5.20
CA SER A 511 -26.76 -14.59 -4.21
C SER A 511 -27.18 -15.48 -3.03
N ILE A 512 -28.47 -15.82 -2.90
CA ILE A 512 -28.98 -16.69 -1.85
C ILE A 512 -29.24 -18.09 -2.42
N ALA A 513 -28.60 -19.12 -1.87
CA ALA A 513 -29.00 -20.49 -2.14
C ALA A 513 -30.40 -20.74 -1.51
N PRO A 514 -31.35 -21.36 -2.22
CA PRO A 514 -32.62 -21.75 -1.60
C PRO A 514 -32.32 -22.66 -0.40
N GLU A 515 -32.97 -22.44 0.74
CA GLU A 515 -32.83 -23.33 1.89
C GLU A 515 -33.16 -24.77 1.46
N PRO A 516 -32.37 -25.77 1.88
CA PRO A 516 -32.74 -27.16 1.67
C PRO A 516 -34.10 -27.39 2.37
N ARG A 517 -35.12 -27.71 1.57
CA ARG A 517 -36.47 -28.05 2.04
C ARG A 517 -36.49 -29.36 2.81
#